data_AF-A0A3M8F2Q2-F1
#
_entry.id   AF-A0A3M8F2Q2-F1
#
_cell.length_a   1.000
_cell.length_b   1.000
_cell.length_c   1.000
_cell.angle_alpha   90.00
_cell.angle_beta   90.00
_cell.angle_gamma   90.00
#
_symmetry.space_group_name_H-M   'P 1'
#
loop_
_entity.id
_entity.type
_entity.pdbx_description
1 polymer ?
#
loop_
_entity_poly.entity_id
_entity_poly.type
_entity_poly.pdbx_seq_one_letter_code
_entity_poly.pdbx_strand_id
1 'polypeptide(L)'
;MRPTALASPSYAYYDAFVAKTRISISLGQDQAERIRQHAERAGMDVSAYLVHAATRQMAESDAIEEQFAAVDALIARAEQAADGLPAGPAREPAADLTEQERLEVEEALGLARGQERQGRRPGHAA
;
A
#
# COMPACT_ATOMS: atom_id res chain seq x y z
N MET A 1 55.72 -11.40 -34.52
CA MET A 1 55.70 -11.57 -33.05
C MET A 1 55.07 -10.31 -32.46
N ARG A 2 53.80 -10.37 -32.05
CA ARG A 2 53.12 -9.24 -31.37
C ARG A 2 53.08 -9.54 -29.87
N PRO A 3 53.45 -8.60 -28.98
CA PRO A 3 53.32 -8.85 -27.56
C PRO A 3 51.84 -8.76 -27.18
N THR A 4 51.29 -9.87 -26.70
CA THR A 4 50.00 -9.94 -26.03
C THR A 4 50.16 -9.23 -24.69
N ALA A 5 49.63 -8.01 -24.58
CA ALA A 5 49.53 -7.31 -23.30
C ALA A 5 48.53 -8.08 -22.42
N LEU A 6 49.05 -8.88 -21.48
CA LEU A 6 48.26 -9.49 -20.43
C LEU A 6 47.81 -8.36 -19.49
N ALA A 7 46.55 -7.94 -19.65
CA ALA A 7 45.90 -7.08 -18.67
C ALA A 7 45.89 -7.80 -17.32
N SER A 8 46.45 -7.16 -16.30
CA SER A 8 46.56 -7.71 -14.94
C SER A 8 45.19 -8.14 -14.39
N PRO A 9 45.09 -9.31 -13.74
CA PRO A 9 43.82 -9.87 -13.25
C PRO A 9 43.15 -9.06 -12.13
N SER A 10 43.85 -8.06 -11.55
CA SER A 10 43.30 -7.21 -10.50
C SER A 10 42.20 -6.26 -10.99
N TYR A 11 42.14 -5.94 -12.29
CA TYR A 11 41.15 -5.00 -12.82
C TYR A 11 39.76 -5.64 -13.00
N ALA A 12 39.72 -6.92 -13.36
CA ALA A 12 38.47 -7.66 -13.57
C ALA A 12 37.68 -7.90 -12.25
N TYR A 13 38.36 -7.91 -11.11
CA TYR A 13 37.73 -8.10 -9.80
C TYR A 13 36.95 -6.87 -9.32
N TYR A 14 37.36 -5.66 -9.73
CA TYR A 14 36.65 -4.43 -9.38
C TYR A 14 35.43 -4.17 -10.29
N ASP A 15 35.43 -4.62 -11.53
CA ASP A 15 34.27 -4.44 -12.43
C ASP A 15 33.08 -5.31 -12.03
N ALA A 16 33.32 -6.51 -11.49
CA ALA A 16 32.26 -7.45 -11.12
C ALA A 16 31.39 -6.96 -9.94
N PHE A 17 31.93 -6.13 -9.05
CA PHE A 17 31.21 -5.60 -7.88
C PHE A 17 30.53 -4.24 -8.12
N VAL A 18 30.76 -3.59 -9.27
CA VAL A 18 30.28 -2.23 -9.54
C VAL A 18 29.54 -2.11 -10.88
N ALA A 19 29.10 -3.23 -11.47
CA ALA A 19 28.30 -3.22 -12.68
C ALA A 19 26.96 -2.48 -12.43
N LYS A 20 26.93 -1.19 -12.74
CA LYS A 20 25.74 -0.34 -12.60
C LYS A 20 24.84 -0.54 -13.82
N THR A 21 23.62 -1.01 -13.60
CA THR A 21 22.61 -1.06 -14.65
C THR A 21 22.06 0.34 -14.91
N ARG A 22 22.20 0.83 -16.15
CA ARG A 22 21.61 2.09 -16.57
C ARG A 22 20.22 1.85 -17.16
N ILE A 23 19.25 2.59 -16.67
CA ILE A 23 17.91 2.66 -17.25
C ILE A 23 17.68 4.04 -17.86
N SER A 24 16.93 4.09 -18.94
CA SER A 24 16.47 5.34 -19.58
C SER A 24 14.97 5.43 -19.43
N ILE A 25 14.49 6.58 -18.96
CA ILE A 25 13.07 6.85 -18.72
C ILE A 25 12.68 8.15 -19.41
N SER A 26 11.59 8.11 -20.15
CA SER A 26 11.00 9.29 -20.79
C SER A 26 10.04 9.95 -19.80
N LEU A 27 10.14 11.27 -19.67
CA LEU A 27 9.31 12.05 -18.77
C LEU A 27 8.63 13.17 -19.55
N GLY A 28 7.42 13.54 -19.14
CA GLY A 28 6.81 14.78 -19.58
C GLY A 28 7.65 15.98 -19.13
N GLN A 29 7.64 17.07 -19.90
CA GLN A 29 8.46 18.25 -19.61
C GLN A 29 8.21 18.81 -18.21
N ASP A 30 6.94 18.97 -17.82
CA ASP A 30 6.54 19.49 -16.51
C ASP A 30 7.00 18.56 -15.37
N GLN A 31 6.92 17.25 -15.59
CA GLN A 31 7.36 16.26 -14.63
C GLN A 31 8.88 16.31 -14.44
N ALA A 32 9.64 16.39 -15.54
CA ALA A 32 11.09 16.50 -15.50
C ALA A 32 11.53 17.77 -14.76
N GLU A 33 10.82 18.89 -14.96
CA GLU A 33 11.11 20.16 -14.29
C GLU A 33 10.83 20.09 -12.78
N ARG A 34 9.68 19.53 -12.39
CA ARG A 34 9.37 19.32 -10.97
C ARG A 34 10.44 18.44 -10.31
N ILE A 35 10.84 17.34 -10.95
CA ILE A 35 11.88 16.45 -10.41
C ILE A 35 13.20 17.19 -10.24
N ARG A 36 13.62 18.00 -11.22
CA ARG A 36 14.83 18.83 -11.12
C ARG A 36 14.79 19.75 -9.90
N GLN A 37 13.70 20.49 -9.71
CA GLN A 37 13.55 21.41 -8.58
C GLN A 37 13.58 20.69 -7.23
N HIS A 38 12.99 19.50 -7.14
CA HIS A 38 13.03 18.70 -5.91
C HIS A 38 14.42 18.14 -5.62
N ALA A 39 15.13 17.65 -6.66
CA ALA A 39 16.50 17.17 -6.53
C ALA A 39 17.43 18.30 -6.08
N GLU A 40 17.30 19.49 -6.68
CA GLU A 40 18.06 20.69 -6.30
C GLU A 40 17.80 21.10 -4.84
N ARG A 41 16.53 21.16 -4.41
CA ARG A 41 16.17 21.45 -3.01
C ARG A 41 16.74 20.43 -2.03
N ALA A 42 16.89 19.17 -2.45
CA ALA A 42 17.51 18.12 -1.65
C ALA A 42 19.06 18.14 -1.73
N GLY A 43 19.66 19.01 -2.55
CA GLY A 43 21.10 19.04 -2.78
C GLY A 43 21.62 17.80 -3.53
N MET A 44 20.77 17.15 -4.33
CA MET A 44 21.07 15.89 -5.02
C MET A 44 21.05 16.08 -6.54
N ASP A 45 21.87 15.29 -7.24
CA ASP A 45 21.70 15.10 -8.69
C ASP A 45 20.35 14.41 -8.97
N VAL A 46 19.76 14.69 -10.14
CA VAL A 46 18.47 14.13 -10.56
C VAL A 46 18.48 12.59 -10.54
N SER A 47 19.55 11.97 -11.02
CA SER A 47 19.66 10.51 -11.04
C SER A 47 19.76 9.93 -9.64
N ALA A 48 20.52 10.57 -8.75
CA ALA A 48 20.64 10.18 -7.35
C ALA A 48 19.32 10.36 -6.59
N TYR A 49 18.63 11.47 -6.83
CA TYR A 49 17.33 11.77 -6.26
C TYR A 49 16.29 10.72 -6.67
N LEU A 50 16.23 10.38 -7.97
CA LEU A 50 15.29 9.38 -8.48
C LEU A 50 15.56 7.99 -7.92
N VAL A 51 16.82 7.56 -7.84
CA VAL A 51 17.18 6.28 -7.22
C VAL A 51 16.79 6.28 -5.75
N HIS A 52 17.12 7.33 -5.00
CA HIS A 52 16.77 7.43 -3.59
C HIS A 52 15.25 7.40 -3.36
N ALA A 53 14.48 8.17 -4.12
CA ALA A 53 13.03 8.19 -4.03
C ALA A 53 12.41 6.83 -4.37
N ALA A 54 12.91 6.16 -5.41
CA ALA A 54 12.45 4.82 -5.79
C ALA A 54 12.75 3.79 -4.71
N THR A 55 13.97 3.77 -4.16
CA THR A 55 14.34 2.86 -3.07
C THR A 55 13.50 3.09 -1.82
N ARG A 56 13.23 4.35 -1.46
CA ARG A 56 12.33 4.67 -0.34
C ARG A 56 10.91 4.15 -0.59
N GLN A 57 10.38 4.37 -1.79
CA GLN A 57 9.05 3.89 -2.16
C GLN A 57 8.96 2.35 -2.10
N MET A 58 9.98 1.64 -2.59
CA MET A 58 10.04 0.18 -2.50
C MET A 58 10.02 -0.28 -1.05
N ALA A 59 10.87 0.28 -0.19
CA ALA A 59 10.92 -0.08 1.22
C ALA A 59 9.58 0.19 1.94
N GLU A 60 8.91 1.31 1.61
CA GLU A 60 7.60 1.64 2.16
C GLU A 60 6.52 0.65 1.70
N SER A 61 6.53 0.26 0.41
CA SER A 61 5.61 -0.74 -0.13
C SER A 61 5.86 -2.12 0.47
N ASP A 62 7.11 -2.58 0.50
CA ASP A 62 7.50 -3.88 1.06
C ASP A 62 7.11 -4.00 2.53
N ALA A 63 7.33 -2.93 3.32
CA ALA A 63 6.96 -2.90 4.73
C ALA A 63 5.43 -2.98 4.94
N ILE A 64 4.63 -2.42 4.02
CA ILE A 64 3.17 -2.55 4.07
C ILE A 64 2.78 -4.00 3.75
N GLU A 65 3.31 -4.56 2.67
CA GLU A 65 3.02 -5.95 2.27
C GLU A 65 3.39 -6.94 3.38
N GLU A 66 4.54 -6.77 4.03
CA GLU A 66 4.96 -7.61 5.15
C GLU A 66 3.99 -7.54 6.34
N GLN A 67 3.44 -6.36 6.64
CA GLN A 67 2.46 -6.19 7.72
C GLN A 67 1.16 -6.96 7.46
N PHE A 68 0.72 -7.06 6.21
CA PHE A 68 -0.52 -7.74 5.84
C PHE A 68 -0.35 -9.23 5.53
N ALA A 69 0.86 -9.70 5.25
CA ALA A 69 1.14 -11.09 4.88
C ALA A 69 0.58 -12.13 5.88
N ALA A 70 0.65 -11.84 7.19
CA ALA A 70 0.12 -12.74 8.21
C ALA A 70 -1.41 -12.80 8.20
N VAL A 71 -2.07 -11.67 7.93
CA VAL A 71 -3.53 -11.59 7.84
C VAL A 71 -4.02 -12.30 6.58
N ASP A 72 -3.34 -12.09 5.45
CA ASP A 72 -3.67 -12.77 4.19
C ASP A 72 -3.49 -14.29 4.32
N ALA A 73 -2.46 -14.76 5.02
CA ALA A 73 -2.28 -16.17 5.31
C ALA A 73 -3.40 -16.75 6.20
N LEU A 74 -3.89 -15.96 7.17
CA LEU A 74 -5.03 -16.34 8.00
C LEU A 74 -6.31 -16.43 7.18
N ILE A 75 -6.58 -15.44 6.33
CA ILE A 75 -7.74 -15.41 5.43
C ILE A 75 -7.69 -16.61 4.47
N ALA A 76 -6.57 -16.82 3.79
CA ALA A 76 -6.41 -17.93 2.85
C ALA A 76 -6.63 -19.29 3.54
N ARG A 77 -6.17 -19.45 4.78
CA ARG A 77 -6.44 -20.67 5.57
C ARG A 77 -7.93 -20.80 5.91
N ALA A 78 -8.59 -19.70 6.28
CA ALA A 78 -10.01 -19.71 6.61
C ALA A 78 -10.87 -20.03 5.37
N GLU A 79 -10.53 -19.46 4.21
CA GLU A 79 -11.18 -19.73 2.92
C GLU A 79 -11.02 -21.20 2.53
N GLN A 80 -9.80 -21.75 2.59
CA GLN A 80 -9.55 -23.16 2.33
C GLN A 80 -10.33 -24.09 3.28
N ALA A 81 -10.43 -23.72 4.56
CA ALA A 81 -11.23 -24.48 5.51
C ALA A 81 -12.72 -24.40 5.20
N ALA A 82 -13.21 -23.25 4.73
CA ALA A 82 -14.59 -23.06 4.33
C ALA A 82 -14.95 -23.82 3.04
N ASP A 83 -14.06 -23.85 2.04
CA ASP A 83 -14.26 -24.61 0.80
C ASP A 83 -14.40 -26.11 1.04
N GLY A 84 -13.78 -26.62 2.12
CA GLY A 84 -13.89 -28.02 2.54
C GLY A 84 -15.16 -28.36 3.32
N LEU A 85 -15.94 -27.36 3.74
CA LEU A 85 -17.20 -27.60 4.44
C LEU A 85 -18.31 -27.93 3.42
N PRO A 86 -19.18 -28.91 3.69
CA PRO A 86 -20.39 -29.06 2.92
C PRO A 86 -21.16 -27.74 3.00
N ALA A 87 -21.74 -27.31 1.87
CA ALA A 87 -22.64 -26.17 1.88
C ALA A 87 -23.63 -26.35 3.04
N GLY A 88 -23.58 -25.42 4.01
CA GLY A 88 -24.48 -25.45 5.14
C GLY A 88 -25.93 -25.50 4.65
N PRO A 89 -26.88 -25.88 5.52
CA PRO A 89 -28.29 -25.77 5.15
C PRO A 89 -28.51 -24.38 4.56
N ALA A 90 -29.16 -24.32 3.39
CA ALA A 90 -29.48 -23.06 2.74
C ALA A 90 -30.04 -22.15 3.83
N ARG A 91 -29.41 -20.99 4.04
CA ARG A 91 -29.83 -20.05 5.07
C ARG A 91 -31.32 -19.87 4.86
N GLU A 92 -32.13 -20.34 5.83
CA GLU A 92 -33.56 -20.14 5.71
C GLU A 92 -33.78 -18.65 5.50
N PRO A 93 -34.66 -18.25 4.57
CA PRO A 93 -34.97 -16.85 4.39
C PRO A 93 -35.25 -16.29 5.78
N ALA A 94 -34.44 -15.33 6.21
CA ALA A 94 -34.66 -14.69 7.49
C ALA A 94 -36.11 -14.23 7.49
N ALA A 95 -36.87 -14.64 8.50
CA ALA A 95 -38.26 -14.23 8.60
C ALA A 95 -38.34 -12.72 8.40
N ASP A 96 -39.26 -12.27 7.54
CA ASP A 96 -39.43 -10.84 7.31
C ASP A 96 -39.65 -10.17 8.66
N LEU A 97 -38.77 -9.21 8.99
CA LEU A 97 -38.92 -8.43 10.21
C LEU A 97 -40.30 -7.78 10.20
N THR A 98 -41.02 -7.92 11.30
CA THR A 98 -42.25 -7.17 11.53
C THR A 98 -41.94 -5.67 11.51
N GLU A 99 -42.95 -4.84 11.24
CA GLU A 99 -42.79 -3.38 11.26
C GLU A 99 -42.23 -2.88 12.60
N GLN A 100 -42.62 -3.53 13.70
CA GLN A 100 -42.09 -3.22 15.03
C GLN A 100 -40.60 -3.53 15.16
N GLU A 101 -40.16 -4.71 14.72
CA GLU A 101 -38.73 -5.08 14.74
C GLU A 101 -37.89 -4.21 13.79
N ARG A 102 -38.46 -3.78 12.67
CA ARG A 102 -37.81 -2.83 11.75
C ARG A 102 -37.55 -1.48 12.41
N LEU A 103 -38.55 -0.96 13.13
CA LEU A 103 -38.44 0.28 13.90
C LEU A 103 -37.38 0.18 15.01
N GLU A 104 -37.35 -0.95 15.73
CA GLU A 104 -36.35 -1.19 16.78
C GLU A 104 -34.92 -1.28 16.22
N VAL A 105 -34.74 -1.92 15.06
CA VAL A 105 -33.43 -1.97 14.37
C VAL A 105 -33.03 -0.58 13.87
N GLU A 106 -33.96 0.20 13.33
CA GLU A 106 -33.70 1.56 12.87
C GLU A 106 -33.29 2.48 14.03
N GLU A 107 -33.96 2.38 15.17
CA GLU A 107 -33.61 3.09 16.40
C GLU A 107 -32.21 2.71 16.89
N ALA A 108 -31.91 1.41 16.97
CA ALA A 108 -30.59 0.92 17.39
C ALA A 108 -29.46 1.40 16.44
N LEU A 109 -29.72 1.42 15.14
CA LEU A 109 -28.77 1.96 14.15
C LEU A 109 -28.60 3.48 14.27
N GLY A 110 -29.67 4.21 14.59
CA GLY A 110 -29.62 5.65 14.86
C GLY A 110 -28.74 5.98 16.07
N LEU A 111 -28.83 5.16 17.12
CA LEU A 111 -27.97 5.26 18.31
C LEU A 111 -26.49 4.95 17.97
N ALA A 112 -26.23 3.88 17.22
CA ALA A 112 -24.88 3.51 16.80
C ALA A 112 -24.22 4.57 15.88
N ARG A 113 -25.03 5.25 15.07
CA ARG A 113 -24.60 6.36 14.19
C ARG A 113 -24.52 7.71 14.91
N GLY A 114 -24.90 7.79 16.19
CA GLY A 114 -24.81 9.00 17.01
C GLY A 114 -25.84 10.09 16.68
N GLN A 115 -26.98 9.75 16.09
CA GLN A 115 -27.98 10.71 15.60
C GLN A 115 -28.82 11.36 16.73
N GLU A 116 -28.84 10.81 17.95
CA GLU A 116 -29.59 11.39 19.08
C GLU A 116 -29.02 12.71 19.64
N ARG A 117 -27.76 13.06 19.36
CA ARG A 117 -27.14 14.27 19.96
C ARG A 117 -27.51 15.60 19.30
N GLN A 118 -28.25 15.60 18.19
CA GLN A 118 -28.56 16.83 17.46
C GLN A 118 -29.79 17.61 17.99
N GLY A 119 -30.59 17.02 18.90
CA GLY A 119 -31.86 17.60 19.34
C GLY A 119 -31.82 18.50 20.58
N ARG A 120 -30.74 18.55 21.36
CA ARG A 120 -30.72 19.28 22.65
C ARG A 120 -29.48 20.15 22.82
N ARG A 121 -29.48 21.31 22.16
CA ARG A 121 -28.72 22.49 22.66
C ARG A 121 -29.59 23.17 23.73
N PRO A 122 -29.23 23.13 25.03
CA PRO A 122 -29.83 24.03 25.99
C PRO A 122 -29.32 25.43 25.68
N GLY A 123 -30.23 26.32 25.27
CA GLY A 123 -29.95 27.75 25.20
C GLY A 123 -29.63 28.25 26.61
N HIS A 124 -28.40 28.71 26.81
CA HIS A 124 -28.02 29.45 28.00
C HIS A 124 -28.68 30.83 27.92
N ALA A 125 -29.66 31.06 28.79
CA ALA A 125 -30.11 32.39 29.17
C ALA A 125 -29.57 32.68 30.58
N ALA A 126 -28.64 33.62 30.68
CA ALA A 126 -28.39 34.50 31.82
C ALA A 126 -27.52 35.67 31.33
#